data_AF-A0A0F9BNF1-F1
#
_entry.id   AF-A0A0F9BNF1-F1
#
_cell.length_a   1.000
_cell.length_b   1.000
_cell.length_c   1.000
_cell.angle_alpha   90.00
_cell.angle_beta   90.00
_cell.angle_gamma   90.00
#
_symmetry.space_group_name_H-M   'P 1'
#
loop_
_entity.id
_entity.type
_entity.pdbx_description
1 polymer ?
#
loop_
_entity_poly.entity_id
_entity_poly.type
_entity_poly.pdbx_seq_one_letter_code
_entity_poly.pdbx_strand_id
1 'polypeptide(L)'
;MNLSKKIKNLEKRGIVSRKPNPVVPFILAFISLGLGFITFYLGIDKIWSYAFFYLAGFSFVFAILHLIVVKIVEGKYKNKNFLI
;
A
#
# COMPACT_ATOMS: atom_id res chain seq x y z
N MET A 1 -8.18 -12.54 18.93
CA MET A 1 -7.69 -13.23 17.70
C MET A 1 -6.29 -12.75 17.36
N ASN A 2 -5.32 -13.66 17.29
CA ASN A 2 -3.89 -13.31 17.30
C ASN A 2 -3.40 -12.90 15.89
N LEU A 3 -3.33 -11.58 15.63
CA LEU A 3 -2.89 -10.97 14.36
C LEU A 3 -1.58 -11.56 13.81
N SER A 4 -0.67 -11.94 14.71
CA SER A 4 0.60 -12.61 14.39
C SER A 4 0.43 -13.91 13.59
N LYS A 5 -0.58 -14.75 13.92
CA LYS A 5 -0.81 -16.02 13.21
C LYS A 5 -1.38 -15.76 11.80
N LYS A 6 -2.24 -14.75 11.64
CA LYS A 6 -2.79 -14.38 10.32
C LYS A 6 -1.69 -13.86 9.39
N ILE A 7 -0.80 -13.00 9.86
CA ILE A 7 0.32 -12.47 9.06
C ILE A 7 1.26 -13.59 8.60
N LYS A 8 1.58 -14.55 9.49
CA LYS A 8 2.46 -15.69 9.15
C LYS A 8 1.83 -16.63 8.10
N ASN A 9 0.51 -16.77 8.11
CA ASN A 9 -0.21 -17.53 7.09
C ASN A 9 -0.25 -16.80 5.74
N LEU A 10 -0.31 -15.46 5.74
CA LEU A 10 -0.23 -14.66 4.52
C LEU A 10 1.16 -14.67 3.90
N GLU A 11 2.21 -14.69 4.73
CA GLU A 11 3.60 -14.90 4.29
C GLU A 11 3.77 -16.28 3.64
N LYS A 12 3.27 -17.35 4.28
CA LYS A 12 3.29 -18.72 3.72
C LYS A 12 2.55 -18.84 2.39
N ARG A 13 1.54 -18.01 2.16
CA ARG A 13 0.74 -17.99 0.91
C ARG A 13 1.34 -17.10 -0.18
N GLY A 14 2.48 -16.45 0.06
CA GLY A 14 3.12 -15.55 -0.90
C GLY A 14 2.38 -14.22 -1.11
N ILE A 15 1.37 -13.93 -0.28
CA ILE A 15 0.60 -12.68 -0.34
C ILE A 15 1.43 -11.52 0.23
N VAL A 16 2.26 -11.81 1.23
CA VAL A 16 3.17 -10.84 1.86
C VAL A 16 4.61 -11.29 1.63
N SER A 17 5.38 -10.49 0.89
CA SER A 17 6.80 -10.76 0.64
C SER A 17 7.66 -10.47 1.88
N ARG A 18 8.80 -11.15 2.02
CA ARG A 18 9.74 -11.00 3.15
C ARG A 18 10.39 -9.61 3.24
N LYS A 19 10.47 -8.90 2.11
CA LYS A 19 10.88 -7.48 2.03
C LYS A 19 9.81 -6.71 1.26
N PRO A 20 8.67 -6.40 1.90
CA PRO A 20 7.62 -5.65 1.23
C PRO A 20 8.12 -4.21 1.05
N ASN A 21 8.28 -3.77 -0.21
CA ASN A 21 8.64 -2.38 -0.51
C ASN A 21 7.40 -1.48 -0.34
N PRO A 22 7.31 -0.67 0.72
CA PRO A 22 6.12 0.16 0.96
C PRO A 22 5.97 1.27 -0.10
N VAL A 23 7.02 1.54 -0.88
CA VAL A 23 7.09 2.61 -1.87
C VAL A 23 6.14 2.39 -3.06
N VAL A 24 5.88 1.13 -3.43
CA VAL A 24 5.05 0.78 -4.62
C VAL A 24 3.62 1.35 -4.54
N PRO A 25 2.84 1.11 -3.46
CA PRO A 25 1.50 1.70 -3.36
C PRO A 25 1.50 3.23 -3.21
N PHE A 26 2.57 3.84 -2.67
CA PHE A 26 2.72 5.30 -2.68
C PHE A 26 2.89 5.85 -4.09
N ILE A 27 3.79 5.27 -4.89
CA ILE A 27 3.98 5.68 -6.29
C ILE A 27 2.66 5.58 -7.06
N LEU A 28 1.92 4.48 -6.87
CA LEU A 28 0.63 4.29 -7.52
C LEU A 28 -0.38 5.38 -7.14
N ALA A 29 -0.46 5.76 -5.86
CA ALA A 29 -1.34 6.84 -5.40
C ALA A 29 -0.98 8.18 -6.06
N PHE A 30 0.30 8.53 -6.16
CA PHE A 30 0.75 9.76 -6.81
C PHE A 30 0.49 9.78 -8.33
N ILE A 31 0.71 8.65 -9.01
CA ILE A 31 0.41 8.53 -10.45
C ILE A 31 -1.09 8.70 -10.69
N SER A 32 -1.94 8.02 -9.92
CA SER A 32 -3.39 8.15 -10.05
C SER A 32 -3.88 9.57 -9.74
N LEU A 33 -3.29 10.24 -8.74
CA LEU A 33 -3.59 11.64 -8.42
C LEU A 33 -3.23 12.56 -9.60
N GLY A 34 -2.04 12.39 -10.19
CA GLY A 34 -1.59 13.15 -11.35
C GLY A 34 -2.52 12.96 -12.55
N LEU A 35 -2.93 11.73 -12.84
CA LEU A 35 -3.92 11.43 -13.89
C LEU A 35 -5.29 12.08 -13.60
N GLY A 36 -5.71 12.12 -12.33
CA GLY A 36 -6.94 12.81 -11.90
C GLY A 36 -6.90 14.31 -12.19
N PHE A 37 -5.78 14.98 -11.91
CA PHE A 37 -5.59 16.39 -12.23
C PHE A 37 -5.48 16.65 -13.74
N ILE A 38 -4.80 15.78 -14.49
CA ILE A 38 -4.68 15.91 -15.96
C ILE A 38 -6.05 15.79 -16.63
N THR A 39 -6.83 14.77 -16.26
CA THR A 39 -8.19 14.56 -16.81
C THR A 39 -9.13 15.69 -16.41
N PHE A 40 -9.02 16.22 -15.19
CA PHE A 40 -9.75 17.40 -14.75
C PHE A 40 -9.38 18.66 -15.57
N TYR A 41 -8.09 18.90 -15.80
CA TYR A 41 -7.60 20.06 -16.55
C TYR A 41 -7.99 20.02 -18.03
N LEU A 42 -7.94 18.84 -18.66
CA LEU A 42 -8.33 18.64 -20.05
C LEU A 42 -9.86 18.65 -20.26
N GLY A 43 -10.65 18.79 -19.19
CA GLY A 43 -12.12 18.79 -19.27
C GLY A 43 -12.70 17.45 -19.76
N ILE A 44 -11.93 16.37 -19.66
CA ILE A 44 -12.38 15.02 -20.01
C ILE A 44 -13.45 14.62 -18.98
N ASP A 45 -14.53 14.01 -19.48
CA ASP A 45 -15.70 13.51 -18.75
C ASP A 45 -15.52 13.43 -17.22
N LYS A 46 -16.35 14.18 -16.49
CA LYS A 46 -16.23 14.35 -15.02
C LYS A 46 -16.14 13.01 -14.28
N ILE A 47 -16.83 11.98 -14.81
CA ILE A 47 -16.83 10.61 -14.28
C ILE A 47 -15.42 10.01 -14.20
N TRP A 48 -14.60 10.19 -15.24
CA TRP A 48 -13.24 9.67 -15.26
C TRP A 48 -12.33 10.37 -14.25
N SER A 49 -12.45 11.70 -14.14
CA SER A 49 -11.70 12.47 -13.14
C SER A 49 -12.04 12.00 -11.72
N TYR A 50 -13.33 11.84 -11.39
CA TYR A 50 -13.74 11.33 -10.08
C TYR A 50 -13.25 9.91 -9.81
N ALA A 51 -13.26 9.03 -10.82
CA ALA A 51 -12.73 7.68 -10.69
C ALA A 51 -11.23 7.67 -10.36
N PHE A 52 -10.43 8.52 -11.03
CA PHE A 52 -9.00 8.66 -10.75
C PHE A 52 -8.73 9.24 -9.35
N PHE A 53 -9.51 10.24 -8.91
CA PHE A 53 -9.38 10.77 -7.55
C PHE A 53 -9.75 9.74 -6.48
N TYR A 54 -10.80 8.95 -6.72
CA TYR A 54 -11.19 7.87 -5.81
C TYR A 54 -10.11 6.79 -5.74
N LEU A 55 -9.54 6.41 -6.89
CA LEU A 55 -8.44 5.45 -6.97
C LEU A 55 -7.20 5.98 -6.23
N ALA A 56 -6.85 7.25 -6.41
CA ALA A 56 -5.74 7.88 -5.70
C ALA A 56 -5.95 7.86 -4.17
N GLY A 57 -7.15 8.22 -3.71
CA GLY A 57 -7.51 8.16 -2.29
C GLY A 57 -7.43 6.74 -1.73
N PHE A 58 -8.00 5.76 -2.43
CA PHE A 58 -7.95 4.35 -2.03
C PHE A 58 -6.51 3.82 -1.98
N SER A 59 -5.71 4.09 -3.02
CA SER A 59 -4.30 3.70 -3.08
C SER A 59 -3.49 4.34 -1.96
N PHE A 60 -3.79 5.58 -1.57
CA PHE A 60 -3.12 6.26 -0.47
C PHE A 60 -3.43 5.63 0.89
N VAL A 61 -4.71 5.35 1.17
CA VAL A 61 -5.12 4.64 2.40
C VAL A 61 -4.48 3.25 2.45
N PHE A 62 -4.49 2.54 1.31
CA PHE A 62 -3.83 1.24 1.19
C PHE A 62 -2.32 1.34 1.42
N ALA A 63 -1.65 2.38 0.91
CA ALA A 63 -0.23 2.61 1.13
C ALA A 63 0.11 2.81 2.61
N ILE A 64 -0.71 3.57 3.35
CA ILE A 64 -0.57 3.76 4.80
C ILE A 64 -0.73 2.41 5.52
N LEU A 65 -1.79 1.66 5.22
CA LEU A 65 -2.02 0.35 5.83
C LEU A 65 -0.86 -0.62 5.52
N HIS A 66 -0.39 -0.63 4.29
CA HIS A 66 0.74 -1.45 3.87
C HIS A 66 2.02 -1.07 4.64
N LEU A 67 2.30 0.23 4.79
CA LEU A 67 3.45 0.72 5.56
C LEU A 67 3.38 0.30 7.04
N ILE A 68 2.19 0.33 7.66
CA ILE A 68 2.00 -0.16 9.03
C ILE A 68 2.33 -1.66 9.11
N VAL A 69 1.82 -2.46 8.17
CA VAL A 69 2.10 -3.90 8.12
C VAL A 69 3.61 -4.14 7.93
N VAL A 70 4.26 -3.42 7.02
CA VAL A 70 5.72 -3.52 6.79
C VAL A 70 6.48 -3.22 8.07
N LYS A 71 6.20 -2.11 8.76
CA LYS A 71 6.88 -1.76 10.03
C LYS A 71 6.69 -2.81 11.12
N ILE A 72 5.49 -3.38 11.24
CA ILE A 72 5.21 -4.46 12.21
C ILE A 72 6.00 -5.72 11.87
N VAL A 73 6.11 -6.07 10.58
CA VAL A 73 6.88 -7.22 10.10
C VAL A 73 8.38 -6.99 10.29
N GLU A 74 8.91 -5.86 9.86
CA GLU A 74 10.33 -5.49 10.04
C GLU A 74 10.73 -5.44 11.51
N GLY A 75 9.90 -4.86 12.39
CA GLY A 75 10.14 -4.82 13.83
C GLY A 75 10.28 -6.23 14.45
N LYS A 76 9.49 -7.20 13.96
CA LYS A 76 9.63 -8.60 14.39
C LYS A 76 10.89 -9.28 13.85
N TYR A 77 11.29 -8.98 12.62
CA TYR A 77 12.52 -9.52 12.03
C TYR A 77 13.78 -8.96 12.69
N LYS A 78 13.80 -7.65 12.99
CA LYS A 78 14.91 -7.00 13.69
C LYS A 78 15.12 -7.55 15.11
N ASN A 79 14.03 -7.83 15.82
CA ASN A 79 14.07 -8.44 17.15
C ASN A 79 14.58 -9.90 17.11
N LYS A 80 14.25 -10.65 16.05
CA LYS A 80 14.72 -12.03 15.87
C LYS A 80 16.22 -12.15 15.59
N ASN A 81 16.80 -11.19 14.85
CA ASN A 81 18.24 -11.16 14.56
C ASN A 81 19.09 -10.62 15.72
N PHE A 82 18.47 -10.01 16.75
CA PHE A 82 19.17 -9.57 17.95
C PHE A 82 19.28 -10.66 19.03
N LEU A 83 18.58 -11.79 18.84
CA LEU A 83 18.57 -12.95 19.71
C LEU A 83 19.45 -14.11 19.19
N ILE A 84 20.33 -13.83 18.23
CA ILE A 84 21.34 -14.77 17.69
C ILE A 84 22.72 -14.21 17.98
#